data_AF-A0A5J5CC40-F1
#
_entry.id   AF-A0A5J5CC40-F1
#
_cell.length_a   1.000
_cell.length_b   1.000
_cell.length_c   1.000
_cell.angle_alpha   90.00
_cell.angle_beta   90.00
_cell.angle_gamma   90.00
#
_symmetry.space_group_name_H-M   'P 1'
#
loop_
_entity.id
_entity.type
_entity.pdbx_description
1 polymer ?
#
loop_
_entity_poly.entity_id
_entity_poly.type
_entity_poly.pdbx_seq_one_letter_code
_entity_poly.pdbx_strand_id
1 'polypeptide(L)'
;MMSAAQSPTTLESKLKALQCHFTWDLDHRKSILLRHRDYLEDIGTEEGNSWLGHIYNLRGFVQYQLGFTEDAQSLFNKAAEAFRKIRNADQGPWLVVNYGDLAWLHHHLGDQAESQAYLSKVHALMKKYPSPSQDPQDQLHPEIYAEKAWTLMKFSTDKKPAADYFQRAIRMQPDMVEWNTSYVLGLVSNFWQNYKGPEAELLEKMRLAKEQDPENLYLAVHYLEQCAKKRQKIKEEARELARKVLRNPVSSYSGIRPLLRLFINHVSIDEAIALAEEALGTHPEERYLKSCLAYCYKWKIFKESPKQSEIDRAISLNEEVIDLYPHSSFAKKMNLAKLYLKLDDCRDKAEQMYQELLRRDREPADKQMLYYNYANYLHFYRKDSEASLRYHMEVAKIPLQSIFRKKSITTLKKNQNTSPIGREIEEFLAILPEP
;
A
#
# COMPACT_ATOMS: atom_id res chain seq x y z
N MET A 1 49.72 -27.32 1.54
CA MET A 1 48.36 -26.79 1.32
C MET A 1 47.59 -26.95 2.61
N MET A 2 47.38 -25.85 3.34
CA MET A 2 46.54 -25.86 4.53
C MET A 2 45.07 -25.91 4.08
N SER A 3 44.38 -26.96 4.49
CA SER A 3 42.93 -27.08 4.41
C SER A 3 42.31 -26.01 5.30
N ALA A 4 41.61 -25.04 4.70
CA ALA A 4 40.79 -24.10 5.43
C ALA A 4 39.57 -24.87 5.98
N ALA A 5 39.62 -25.20 7.26
CA ALA A 5 38.48 -25.74 7.98
C ALA A 5 37.33 -24.73 7.93
N GLN A 6 36.23 -25.10 7.27
CA GLN A 6 34.97 -24.36 7.34
C GLN A 6 34.49 -24.39 8.79
N SER A 7 34.32 -23.21 9.40
CA SER A 7 33.70 -23.06 10.71
C SER A 7 32.32 -23.75 10.73
N PRO A 8 31.90 -24.40 11.83
CA PRO A 8 30.60 -25.05 11.91
C PRO A 8 29.48 -24.04 11.64
N THR A 9 28.62 -24.33 10.66
CA THR A 9 27.47 -23.49 10.29
C THR A 9 26.46 -23.52 11.44
N THR A 10 26.32 -22.41 12.16
CA THR A 10 25.35 -22.26 13.26
C THR A 10 23.92 -22.32 12.73
N LEU A 11 22.95 -22.67 13.58
CA LEU A 11 21.53 -22.66 13.17
C LEU A 11 21.13 -21.28 12.62
N GLU A 12 21.54 -20.21 13.28
CA GLU A 12 21.28 -18.84 12.86
C GLU A 12 21.81 -18.55 11.44
N SER A 13 23.01 -19.05 11.08
CA SER A 13 23.55 -18.88 9.73
C SER A 13 22.69 -19.57 8.66
N LYS A 14 22.09 -20.72 8.99
CA LYS A 14 21.16 -21.44 8.10
C LYS A 14 19.83 -20.71 7.98
N LEU A 15 19.31 -20.17 9.09
CA LEU A 15 18.08 -19.37 9.11
C LEU A 15 18.21 -18.10 8.27
N LYS A 16 19.37 -17.42 8.33
CA LYS A 16 19.68 -16.24 7.50
C LYS A 16 19.71 -16.53 6.00
N ALA A 17 19.93 -17.79 5.60
CA ALA A 17 19.93 -18.19 4.19
C ALA A 17 18.52 -18.51 3.64
N LEU A 18 17.51 -18.62 4.51
CA LEU A 18 16.14 -18.91 4.10
C LEU A 18 15.55 -17.76 3.26
N GLN A 19 14.56 -18.08 2.43
CA GLN A 19 13.77 -17.08 1.70
C GLN A 19 12.42 -16.94 2.39
N CYS A 20 12.28 -15.93 3.24
CA CYS A 20 11.07 -15.66 4.02
C CYS A 20 11.00 -14.19 4.46
N HIS A 21 9.93 -13.78 5.13
CA HIS A 21 9.71 -12.37 5.47
C HIS A 21 10.80 -11.82 6.42
N PHE A 22 11.36 -12.68 7.28
CA PHE A 22 12.46 -12.34 8.18
C PHE A 22 13.80 -12.07 7.48
N THR A 23 13.96 -12.49 6.22
CA THR A 23 15.22 -12.38 5.45
C THR A 23 15.07 -11.53 4.19
N TRP A 24 13.93 -10.86 4.00
CA TRP A 24 13.66 -10.00 2.85
C TRP A 24 13.87 -8.51 3.09
N ASP A 25 14.57 -8.16 4.18
CA ASP A 25 14.93 -6.77 4.53
C ASP A 25 13.72 -5.82 4.53
N LEU A 26 12.59 -6.31 5.05
CA LEU A 26 11.35 -5.53 5.17
C LEU A 26 11.50 -4.45 6.25
N ASP A 27 10.87 -3.29 6.02
CA ASP A 27 10.89 -2.18 6.97
C ASP A 27 10.18 -2.53 8.29
N HIS A 28 10.98 -2.62 9.35
CA HIS A 28 10.54 -3.03 10.69
C HIS A 28 10.20 -1.82 11.59
N ARG A 29 10.14 -0.59 11.05
CA ARG A 29 9.69 0.56 11.84
C ARG A 29 8.24 0.35 12.29
N LYS A 30 8.00 0.50 13.59
CA LYS A 30 6.68 0.31 14.21
C LYS A 30 5.57 1.12 13.51
N SER A 31 5.86 2.36 13.11
CA SER A 31 4.93 3.24 12.40
C SER A 31 4.49 2.67 11.04
N ILE A 32 5.39 2.01 10.32
CA ILE A 32 5.15 1.36 9.03
C ILE A 32 4.39 0.04 9.23
N LEU A 33 4.83 -0.79 10.18
CA LEU A 33 4.17 -2.05 10.53
C LEU A 33 2.70 -1.87 10.91
N LEU A 34 2.38 -0.87 11.75
CA LEU A 34 1.00 -0.57 12.14
C LEU A 34 0.13 -0.16 10.95
N ARG A 35 0.69 0.53 9.95
CA ARG A 35 -0.04 0.87 8.72
C ARG A 35 -0.30 -0.35 7.85
N HIS A 36 0.68 -1.23 7.74
CA HIS A 36 0.52 -2.47 6.99
C HIS A 36 -0.48 -3.40 7.67
N ARG A 37 -0.51 -3.45 9.01
CA ARG A 37 -1.52 -4.22 9.74
C ARG A 37 -2.94 -3.80 9.34
N ASP A 38 -3.27 -2.51 9.41
CA ASP A 38 -4.60 -2.01 9.05
C ASP A 38 -4.90 -2.28 7.56
N TYR A 39 -3.91 -2.08 6.67
CA TYR A 39 -4.07 -2.33 5.23
C TYR A 39 -4.32 -3.80 4.89
N LEU A 40 -3.57 -4.72 5.51
CA LEU A 40 -3.69 -6.17 5.27
C LEU A 40 -5.00 -6.73 5.80
N GLU A 41 -5.52 -6.18 6.89
CA GLU A 41 -6.84 -6.53 7.41
C GLU A 41 -7.96 -6.12 6.44
N ASP A 42 -7.81 -4.97 5.76
CA ASP A 42 -8.77 -4.52 4.75
C ASP A 42 -8.71 -5.32 3.43
N ILE A 43 -7.71 -6.19 3.19
CA ILE A 43 -7.67 -7.06 1.98
C ILE A 43 -8.79 -8.11 2.00
N GLY A 44 -9.33 -8.42 3.17
CA GLY A 44 -10.32 -9.49 3.35
C GLY A 44 -9.68 -10.88 3.32
N THR A 45 -10.35 -11.83 3.98
CA THR A 45 -9.89 -13.23 4.11
C THR A 45 -10.83 -14.23 3.46
N GLU A 46 -11.62 -13.75 2.51
CA GLU A 46 -12.68 -14.50 1.86
C GLU A 46 -12.17 -15.71 1.08
N GLU A 47 -12.99 -16.77 1.07
CA GLU A 47 -12.71 -17.96 0.29
C GLU A 47 -12.67 -17.62 -1.21
N GLY A 48 -11.64 -18.10 -1.92
CA GLY A 48 -11.39 -17.79 -3.32
C GLY A 48 -10.31 -16.72 -3.58
N ASN A 49 -9.79 -16.06 -2.54
CA ASN A 49 -8.61 -15.19 -2.72
C ASN A 49 -7.34 -16.04 -2.94
N SER A 50 -6.80 -16.03 -4.16
CA SER A 50 -5.60 -16.79 -4.54
C SER A 50 -4.35 -16.42 -3.73
N TRP A 51 -4.33 -15.23 -3.13
CA TRP A 51 -3.23 -14.74 -2.30
C TRP A 51 -3.44 -14.98 -0.80
N LEU A 52 -4.50 -15.67 -0.37
CA LEU A 52 -4.90 -15.77 1.04
C LEU A 52 -3.79 -16.32 1.96
N GLY A 53 -3.08 -17.37 1.53
CA GLY A 53 -1.94 -17.91 2.29
C GLY A 53 -0.83 -16.87 2.50
N HIS A 54 -0.45 -16.17 1.43
CA HIS A 54 0.56 -15.10 1.45
C HIS A 54 0.13 -13.91 2.33
N ILE A 55 -1.16 -13.54 2.30
CA ILE A 55 -1.72 -12.50 3.17
C ILE A 55 -1.56 -12.90 4.64
N TYR A 56 -1.89 -14.14 5.00
CA TYR A 56 -1.73 -14.63 6.35
C TYR A 56 -0.25 -14.70 6.78
N ASN A 57 0.66 -15.15 5.91
CA ASN A 57 2.10 -15.13 6.21
C ASN A 57 2.58 -13.72 6.53
N LEU A 58 2.31 -12.74 5.65
CA LEU A 58 2.76 -11.38 5.84
C LEU A 58 2.11 -10.75 7.08
N ARG A 59 0.83 -11.02 7.36
CA ARG A 59 0.18 -10.61 8.61
C ARG A 59 0.86 -11.22 9.83
N GLY A 60 1.22 -12.50 9.78
CA GLY A 60 1.93 -13.18 10.86
C GLY A 60 3.28 -12.52 11.14
N PHE A 61 4.05 -12.23 10.10
CA PHE A 61 5.30 -11.46 10.22
C PHE A 61 5.07 -10.08 10.86
N VAL A 62 4.09 -9.31 10.38
CA VAL A 62 3.77 -7.98 10.93
C VAL A 62 3.39 -8.05 12.41
N GLN A 63 2.54 -9.01 12.79
CA GLN A 63 2.13 -9.18 14.19
C GLN A 63 3.31 -9.57 15.08
N TYR A 64 4.18 -10.46 14.60
CA TYR A 64 5.39 -10.83 15.33
C TYR A 64 6.28 -9.60 15.57
N GLN A 65 6.55 -8.80 14.54
CA GLN A 65 7.37 -7.59 14.65
C GLN A 65 6.74 -6.53 15.58
N LEU A 66 5.42 -6.57 15.76
CA LEU A 66 4.69 -5.71 16.70
C LEU A 66 4.64 -6.28 18.14
N GLY A 67 5.17 -7.48 18.37
CA GLY A 67 5.21 -8.15 19.68
C GLY A 67 4.02 -9.05 19.99
N PHE A 68 3.15 -9.33 19.01
CA PHE A 68 1.98 -10.20 19.16
C PHE A 68 2.31 -11.62 18.68
N THR A 69 3.09 -12.35 19.46
CA THR A 69 3.62 -13.66 19.06
C THR A 69 2.54 -14.73 18.87
N GLU A 70 1.55 -14.82 19.77
CA GLU A 70 0.46 -15.79 19.66
C GLU A 70 -0.38 -15.56 18.39
N ASP A 71 -0.71 -14.31 18.10
CA ASP A 71 -1.38 -13.91 16.87
C ASP A 71 -0.54 -14.28 15.63
N ALA A 72 0.77 -14.04 15.68
CA ALA A 72 1.67 -14.39 14.59
C ALA A 72 1.66 -15.90 14.30
N GLN A 73 1.76 -16.73 15.34
CA GLN A 73 1.71 -18.18 15.20
C GLN A 73 0.36 -18.66 14.64
N SER A 74 -0.75 -18.12 15.15
CA SER A 74 -2.09 -18.40 14.64
C SER A 74 -2.21 -18.07 13.15
N LEU A 75 -1.68 -16.92 12.72
CA LEU A 75 -1.70 -16.49 11.33
C LEU A 75 -0.83 -17.36 10.43
N PHE A 76 0.37 -17.77 10.87
CA PHE A 76 1.19 -18.70 10.11
C PHE A 76 0.52 -20.08 9.93
N ASN A 77 -0.20 -20.56 10.95
CA ASN A 77 -0.99 -21.79 10.83
C ASN A 77 -2.15 -21.63 9.84
N LYS A 78 -2.90 -20.52 9.92
CA LYS A 78 -3.95 -20.19 8.94
C LYS A 78 -3.41 -20.06 7.52
N ALA A 79 -2.19 -19.53 7.35
CA ALA A 79 -1.53 -19.48 6.05
C ALA A 79 -1.32 -20.88 5.47
N ALA A 80 -0.74 -21.80 6.26
CA ALA A 80 -0.52 -23.18 5.83
C ALA A 80 -1.84 -23.89 5.47
N GLU A 81 -2.91 -23.68 6.25
CA GLU A 81 -4.25 -24.21 5.94
C GLU A 81 -4.83 -23.61 4.65
N ALA A 82 -4.74 -22.30 4.46
CA ALA A 82 -5.21 -21.63 3.26
C ALA A 82 -4.48 -22.13 2.01
N PHE A 83 -3.15 -22.29 2.09
CA PHE A 83 -2.37 -22.88 1.00
C PHE A 83 -2.83 -24.28 0.64
N ARG A 84 -3.04 -25.17 1.63
CA ARG A 84 -3.50 -26.54 1.38
C ARG A 84 -4.87 -26.59 0.73
N LYS A 85 -5.80 -25.74 1.20
CA LYS A 85 -7.16 -25.63 0.63
C LYS A 85 -7.12 -25.14 -0.81
N ILE A 86 -6.40 -24.04 -1.08
CA ILE A 86 -6.34 -23.42 -2.40
C ILE A 86 -5.64 -24.33 -3.42
N ARG A 87 -4.55 -24.98 -3.02
CA ARG A 87 -3.76 -25.85 -3.90
C ARG A 87 -4.25 -27.29 -3.93
N ASN A 88 -5.25 -27.62 -3.10
CA ASN A 88 -5.79 -28.97 -2.92
C ASN A 88 -4.68 -30.04 -2.72
N ALA A 89 -3.67 -29.71 -1.91
CA ALA A 89 -2.50 -30.54 -1.68
C ALA A 89 -1.85 -30.23 -0.31
N ASP A 90 -1.40 -31.27 0.40
CA ASP A 90 -0.85 -31.13 1.76
C ASP A 90 0.50 -30.40 1.82
N GLN A 91 1.28 -30.52 0.74
CA GLN A 91 2.63 -30.00 0.63
C GLN A 91 2.94 -29.52 -0.78
N GLY A 92 3.75 -28.47 -0.87
CA GLY A 92 4.24 -27.93 -2.13
C GLY A 92 5.20 -26.77 -1.89
N PRO A 93 5.81 -26.24 -2.97
CA PRO A 93 6.80 -25.16 -2.89
C PRO A 93 6.25 -23.85 -2.31
N TRP A 94 4.93 -23.60 -2.41
CA TRP A 94 4.25 -22.47 -1.80
C TRP A 94 4.29 -22.44 -0.25
N LEU A 95 4.69 -23.53 0.41
CA LEU A 95 4.89 -23.57 1.87
C LEU A 95 6.31 -23.19 2.30
N VAL A 96 7.25 -22.99 1.36
CA VAL A 96 8.66 -22.72 1.71
C VAL A 96 8.80 -21.45 2.55
N VAL A 97 8.13 -20.37 2.15
CA VAL A 97 8.17 -19.09 2.88
C VAL A 97 7.52 -19.24 4.26
N ASN A 98 6.34 -19.87 4.32
CA ASN A 98 5.61 -20.13 5.57
C ASN A 98 6.45 -20.93 6.58
N TYR A 99 7.09 -22.03 6.14
CA TYR A 99 7.96 -22.82 7.00
C TYR A 99 9.24 -22.08 7.38
N GLY A 100 9.73 -21.20 6.50
CA GLY A 100 10.84 -20.31 6.85
C GLY A 100 10.47 -19.31 7.95
N ASP A 101 9.29 -18.70 7.86
CA ASP A 101 8.78 -17.80 8.90
C ASP A 101 8.56 -18.53 10.23
N LEU A 102 8.01 -19.75 10.21
CA LEU A 102 7.85 -20.58 11.41
C LEU A 102 9.21 -21.00 12.01
N ALA A 103 10.20 -21.33 11.18
CA ALA A 103 11.55 -21.64 11.67
C ALA A 103 12.16 -20.45 12.43
N TRP A 104 11.99 -19.23 11.91
CA TRP A 104 12.41 -17.99 12.58
C TRP A 104 11.62 -17.70 13.85
N LEU A 105 10.30 -17.88 13.82
CA LEU A 105 9.44 -17.69 14.99
C LEU A 105 9.89 -18.57 16.15
N HIS A 106 10.04 -19.89 15.92
CA HIS A 106 10.47 -20.83 16.95
C HIS A 106 11.90 -20.56 17.43
N HIS A 107 12.80 -20.13 16.53
CA HIS A 107 14.15 -19.73 16.92
C HIS A 107 14.12 -18.56 17.92
N HIS A 108 13.35 -17.51 17.62
CA HIS A 108 13.22 -16.35 18.51
C HIS A 108 12.53 -16.68 19.84
N LEU A 109 11.67 -17.70 19.86
CA LEU A 109 11.04 -18.22 21.09
C LEU A 109 11.95 -19.12 21.92
N GLY A 110 13.17 -19.42 21.44
CA GLY A 110 14.11 -20.31 22.11
C GLY A 110 13.85 -21.80 21.88
N ASP A 111 12.85 -22.15 21.06
CA ASP A 111 12.54 -23.53 20.70
C ASP A 111 13.40 -24.00 19.51
N GLN A 112 14.64 -24.39 19.85
CA GLN A 112 15.63 -24.82 18.87
C GLN A 112 15.21 -26.11 18.14
N ALA A 113 14.49 -27.01 18.82
CA ALA A 113 14.05 -28.28 18.24
C ALA A 113 13.02 -28.05 17.14
N GLU A 114 12.00 -27.24 17.41
CA GLU A 114 10.95 -26.95 16.42
C GLU A 114 11.48 -26.05 15.29
N SER A 115 12.36 -25.09 15.60
CA SER A 115 13.06 -24.30 14.58
C SER A 115 13.84 -25.19 13.61
N GLN A 116 14.60 -26.17 14.12
CA GLN A 116 15.36 -27.13 13.30
C GLN A 116 14.42 -28.07 12.52
N ALA A 117 13.26 -28.44 13.08
CA ALA A 117 12.26 -29.24 12.38
C ALA A 117 11.69 -28.50 11.17
N TYR A 118 11.30 -27.22 11.31
CA TYR A 118 10.83 -26.40 10.19
C TYR A 118 11.91 -26.12 9.16
N LEU A 119 13.15 -25.84 9.58
CA LEU A 119 14.29 -25.72 8.67
C LEU A 119 14.48 -26.97 7.82
N SER A 120 14.31 -28.16 8.43
CA SER A 120 14.40 -29.43 7.71
C SER A 120 13.26 -29.61 6.70
N LYS A 121 12.04 -29.17 7.05
CA LYS A 121 10.90 -29.14 6.11
C LYS A 121 11.17 -28.22 4.92
N VAL A 122 11.75 -27.03 5.14
CA VAL A 122 12.13 -26.12 4.04
C VAL A 122 13.13 -26.79 3.11
N HIS A 123 14.21 -27.38 3.63
CA HIS A 123 15.21 -28.06 2.80
C HIS A 123 14.61 -29.24 2.01
N ALA A 124 13.72 -30.02 2.64
CA ALA A 124 13.03 -31.12 1.96
C ALA A 124 12.17 -30.63 0.79
N LEU A 125 11.42 -29.54 0.98
CA LEU A 125 10.62 -28.92 -0.09
C LEU A 125 11.51 -28.37 -1.22
N MET A 126 12.57 -27.63 -0.89
CA MET A 126 13.48 -27.07 -1.90
C MET A 126 14.18 -28.18 -2.72
N LYS A 127 14.51 -29.32 -2.10
CA LYS A 127 15.07 -30.48 -2.80
C LYS A 127 14.04 -31.17 -3.69
N LYS A 128 12.79 -31.29 -3.22
CA LYS A 128 11.70 -31.95 -3.96
C LYS A 128 11.18 -31.11 -5.13
N TYR A 129 11.19 -29.79 -4.98
CA TYR A 129 10.71 -28.81 -5.95
C TYR A 129 11.82 -27.79 -6.27
N PRO A 130 12.87 -28.21 -7.00
CA PRO A 130 13.93 -27.29 -7.41
C PRO A 130 13.40 -26.23 -8.39
N SER A 131 14.19 -25.18 -8.62
CA SER A 131 13.89 -24.23 -9.70
C SER A 131 13.82 -24.96 -11.05
N PRO A 132 12.81 -24.69 -11.89
CA PRO A 132 12.76 -25.22 -13.24
C PRO A 132 13.70 -24.48 -14.20
N SER A 133 14.27 -23.34 -13.80
CA SER A 133 15.17 -22.53 -14.64
C SER A 133 16.57 -23.14 -14.72
N GLN A 134 17.19 -23.00 -15.91
CA GLN A 134 18.61 -23.33 -16.12
C GLN A 134 19.53 -22.11 -15.90
N ASP A 135 18.97 -20.92 -15.71
CA ASP A 135 19.74 -19.71 -15.46
C ASP A 135 20.30 -19.73 -14.02
N PRO A 136 21.64 -19.63 -13.83
CA PRO A 136 22.25 -19.60 -12.51
C PRO A 136 21.78 -18.46 -11.59
N GLN A 137 21.15 -17.42 -12.12
CA GLN A 137 20.57 -16.31 -11.35
C GLN A 137 19.16 -16.61 -10.81
N ASP A 138 18.52 -17.66 -11.32
CA ASP A 138 17.12 -18.01 -11.10
C ASP A 138 17.01 -19.32 -10.30
N GLN A 139 17.68 -19.35 -9.16
CA GLN A 139 17.87 -20.55 -8.33
C GLN A 139 16.66 -20.92 -7.45
N LEU A 140 15.72 -20.00 -7.25
CA LEU A 140 14.55 -20.22 -6.40
C LEU A 140 13.36 -20.75 -7.21
N HIS A 141 12.51 -21.53 -6.55
CA HIS A 141 11.24 -21.96 -7.14
C HIS A 141 10.34 -20.73 -7.43
N PRO A 142 9.59 -20.68 -8.56
CA PRO A 142 8.79 -19.52 -8.95
C PRO A 142 7.77 -19.05 -7.91
N GLU A 143 7.14 -19.95 -7.14
CA GLU A 143 6.26 -19.59 -6.01
C GLU A 143 6.95 -18.67 -4.98
N ILE A 144 8.25 -18.86 -4.71
CA ILE A 144 9.02 -18.02 -3.77
C ILE A 144 9.23 -16.62 -4.37
N TYR A 145 9.54 -16.55 -5.68
CA TYR A 145 9.65 -15.28 -6.38
C TYR A 145 8.32 -14.53 -6.41
N ALA A 146 7.21 -15.24 -6.66
CA ALA A 146 5.87 -14.66 -6.69
C ALA A 146 5.45 -14.10 -5.32
N GLU A 147 5.68 -14.84 -4.21
CA GLU A 147 5.41 -14.34 -2.86
C GLU A 147 6.27 -13.14 -2.50
N LYS A 148 7.57 -13.16 -2.84
CA LYS A 148 8.47 -12.02 -2.61
C LYS A 148 8.03 -10.79 -3.40
N ALA A 149 7.65 -10.99 -4.67
CA ALA A 149 7.13 -9.93 -5.52
C ALA A 149 5.85 -9.32 -4.94
N TRP A 150 4.90 -10.16 -4.54
CA TRP A 150 3.65 -9.69 -3.95
C TRP A 150 3.90 -8.95 -2.63
N THR A 151 4.77 -9.48 -1.79
CA THR A 151 5.15 -8.87 -0.51
C THR A 151 5.77 -7.50 -0.71
N LEU A 152 6.77 -7.37 -1.59
CA LEU A 152 7.39 -6.08 -1.87
C LEU A 152 6.41 -5.09 -2.52
N MET A 153 5.52 -5.56 -3.39
CA MET A 153 4.45 -4.73 -3.96
C MET A 153 3.52 -4.15 -2.88
N LYS A 154 3.25 -4.90 -1.80
CA LYS A 154 2.33 -4.49 -0.72
C LYS A 154 3.02 -3.74 0.41
N PHE A 155 4.25 -4.13 0.73
CA PHE A 155 4.95 -3.76 1.95
C PHE A 155 6.06 -2.72 1.74
N SER A 156 6.77 -2.78 0.61
CA SER A 156 7.93 -1.92 0.39
C SER A 156 7.55 -0.49 -0.01
N THR A 157 8.36 0.48 0.43
CA THR A 157 8.32 1.85 -0.09
C THR A 157 8.91 1.94 -1.49
N ASP A 158 10.02 1.23 -1.75
CA ASP A 158 10.54 1.04 -3.11
C ASP A 158 9.98 -0.25 -3.69
N LYS A 159 9.00 -0.09 -4.57
CA LYS A 159 8.31 -1.22 -5.16
C LYS A 159 9.08 -1.78 -6.34
N LYS A 160 10.01 -1.02 -6.96
CA LYS A 160 10.74 -1.38 -8.20
C LYS A 160 11.31 -2.81 -8.29
N PRO A 161 11.73 -3.48 -7.21
CA PRO A 161 12.20 -4.86 -7.31
C PRO A 161 11.08 -5.89 -7.56
N ALA A 162 9.83 -5.62 -7.16
CA ALA A 162 8.76 -6.62 -7.27
C ALA A 162 8.40 -6.97 -8.74
N ALA A 163 8.60 -6.07 -9.70
CA ALA A 163 8.29 -6.33 -11.10
C ALA A 163 9.26 -7.36 -11.68
N ASP A 164 10.55 -7.24 -11.32
CA ASP A 164 11.58 -8.21 -11.71
C ASP A 164 11.25 -9.60 -11.14
N TYR A 165 10.88 -9.67 -9.85
CA TYR A 165 10.52 -10.95 -9.23
C TYR A 165 9.26 -11.59 -9.84
N PHE A 166 8.22 -10.79 -10.14
CA PHE A 166 7.06 -11.33 -10.87
C PHE A 166 7.46 -11.83 -12.26
N GLN A 167 8.28 -11.07 -13.01
CA GLN A 167 8.73 -11.49 -14.33
C GLN A 167 9.52 -12.80 -14.29
N ARG A 168 10.41 -12.97 -13.30
CA ARG A 168 11.13 -14.24 -13.09
C ARG A 168 10.17 -15.40 -12.86
N ALA A 169 9.21 -15.24 -11.95
CA ALA A 169 8.20 -16.26 -11.67
C ALA A 169 7.38 -16.62 -12.92
N ILE A 170 6.88 -15.62 -13.65
CA ILE A 170 6.07 -15.80 -14.87
C ILE A 170 6.87 -16.46 -15.99
N ARG A 171 8.16 -16.13 -16.17
CA ARG A 171 9.00 -16.80 -17.18
C ARG A 171 9.14 -18.29 -16.92
N MET A 172 9.22 -18.68 -15.66
CA MET A 172 9.35 -20.08 -15.25
C MET A 172 8.02 -20.85 -15.34
N GLN A 173 6.90 -20.16 -15.06
CA GLN A 173 5.58 -20.77 -15.04
C GLN A 173 4.52 -19.74 -15.53
N PRO A 174 4.34 -19.61 -16.86
CA PRO A 174 3.57 -18.54 -17.48
C PRO A 174 2.04 -18.71 -17.38
N ASP A 175 1.59 -19.90 -17.03
CA ASP A 175 0.18 -20.29 -16.87
C ASP A 175 -0.44 -19.78 -15.56
N MET A 176 0.36 -19.23 -14.64
CA MET A 176 -0.12 -18.65 -13.39
C MET A 176 -0.77 -17.28 -13.61
N VAL A 177 -2.08 -17.30 -13.85
CA VAL A 177 -2.92 -16.13 -14.16
C VAL A 177 -2.77 -15.04 -13.10
N GLU A 178 -2.76 -15.39 -11.81
CA GLU A 178 -2.78 -14.40 -10.73
C GLU A 178 -1.44 -13.66 -10.57
N TRP A 179 -0.34 -14.27 -11.01
CA TRP A 179 0.96 -13.63 -11.08
C TRP A 179 1.01 -12.61 -12.21
N ASN A 180 0.48 -12.97 -13.39
CA ASN A 180 0.36 -12.05 -14.51
C ASN A 180 -0.56 -10.88 -14.15
N THR A 181 -1.73 -11.14 -13.56
CA THR A 181 -2.64 -10.08 -13.09
C THR A 181 -1.95 -9.17 -12.07
N SER A 182 -1.24 -9.73 -11.09
CA SER A 182 -0.51 -8.94 -10.09
C SER A 182 0.61 -8.10 -10.70
N TYR A 183 1.35 -8.64 -11.66
CA TYR A 183 2.37 -7.92 -12.40
C TYR A 183 1.78 -6.73 -13.17
N VAL A 184 0.71 -6.96 -13.93
CA VAL A 184 0.03 -5.92 -14.71
C VAL A 184 -0.59 -4.85 -13.78
N LEU A 185 -1.28 -5.25 -12.72
CA LEU A 185 -1.80 -4.33 -11.70
C LEU A 185 -0.69 -3.54 -11.03
N GLY A 186 0.46 -4.17 -10.85
CA GLY A 186 1.72 -3.52 -10.59
C GLY A 186 1.89 -2.38 -11.59
N LEU A 187 2.29 -2.66 -12.83
CA LEU A 187 2.63 -1.65 -13.85
C LEU A 187 1.65 -0.47 -13.97
N VAL A 188 0.33 -0.73 -13.84
CA VAL A 188 -0.74 0.28 -14.04
C VAL A 188 -0.86 1.24 -12.86
N SER A 189 -0.65 0.73 -11.66
CA SER A 189 -0.81 1.52 -10.46
C SER A 189 0.33 2.53 -10.30
N ASN A 190 0.07 3.59 -9.53
CA ASN A 190 1.11 4.52 -9.07
C ASN A 190 2.25 3.83 -8.27
N PHE A 191 2.22 2.51 -8.06
CA PHE A 191 3.29 1.73 -7.44
C PHE A 191 4.57 1.72 -8.29
N TRP A 192 4.48 1.97 -9.59
CA TRP A 192 5.63 2.03 -10.50
C TRP A 192 5.54 3.31 -11.30
N GLN A 193 5.77 4.45 -10.65
CA GLN A 193 5.83 5.77 -11.29
C GLN A 193 6.86 5.90 -12.44
N ASN A 194 7.43 4.78 -12.91
CA ASN A 194 8.48 4.65 -13.88
C ASN A 194 8.19 3.54 -14.93
N TYR A 195 6.94 3.15 -15.20
CA TYR A 195 6.69 2.38 -16.43
C TYR A 195 7.09 3.26 -17.62
N LYS A 196 8.25 2.95 -18.22
CA LYS A 196 8.83 3.69 -19.34
C LYS A 196 8.38 3.15 -20.71
N GLY A 197 7.57 2.09 -20.71
CA GLY A 197 7.08 1.48 -21.94
C GLY A 197 5.94 2.30 -22.57
N PRO A 198 5.63 2.07 -23.86
CA PRO A 198 4.52 2.71 -24.53
C PRO A 198 3.18 2.44 -23.83
N GLU A 199 2.34 3.46 -23.70
CA GLU A 199 1.00 3.34 -23.09
C GLU A 199 0.11 2.33 -23.84
N ALA A 200 0.29 2.19 -25.16
CA ALA A 200 -0.41 1.19 -25.97
C ALA A 200 -0.05 -0.25 -25.57
N GLU A 201 1.23 -0.52 -25.31
CA GLU A 201 1.70 -1.84 -24.87
C GLU A 201 1.14 -2.20 -23.49
N LEU A 202 1.10 -1.22 -22.57
CA LEU A 202 0.50 -1.43 -21.26
C LEU A 202 -0.99 -1.75 -21.37
N LEU A 203 -1.74 -1.01 -22.19
CA LEU A 203 -3.16 -1.26 -22.38
C LEU A 203 -3.41 -2.64 -22.97
N GLU A 204 -2.57 -3.10 -23.89
CA GLU A 204 -2.66 -4.44 -24.46
C GLU A 204 -2.37 -5.53 -23.43
N LYS A 205 -1.35 -5.37 -22.60
CA LYS A 205 -1.08 -6.27 -21.46
C LYS A 205 -2.28 -6.35 -20.51
N MET A 206 -2.92 -5.21 -20.22
CA MET A 206 -4.12 -5.18 -19.40
C MET A 206 -5.31 -5.89 -20.06
N ARG A 207 -5.49 -5.73 -21.37
CA ARG A 207 -6.55 -6.42 -22.13
C ARG A 207 -6.37 -7.93 -22.03
N LEU A 208 -5.16 -8.42 -22.32
CA LEU A 208 -4.82 -9.85 -22.26
C LEU A 208 -4.98 -10.42 -20.84
N ALA A 209 -4.47 -9.72 -19.82
CA ALA A 209 -4.61 -10.17 -18.44
C ALA A 209 -6.09 -10.21 -18.00
N LYS A 210 -6.92 -9.25 -18.44
CA LYS A 210 -8.36 -9.25 -18.16
C LYS A 210 -9.10 -10.39 -18.87
N GLU A 211 -8.65 -10.79 -20.06
CA GLU A 211 -9.20 -11.95 -20.77
C GLU A 211 -8.82 -13.28 -20.12
N GLN A 212 -7.62 -13.35 -19.54
CA GLN A 212 -7.15 -14.51 -18.79
C GLN A 212 -7.76 -14.59 -17.36
N ASP A 213 -8.07 -13.45 -16.76
CA ASP A 213 -8.60 -13.32 -15.39
C ASP A 213 -9.92 -12.52 -15.36
N PRO A 214 -11.01 -13.03 -15.97
CA PRO A 214 -12.26 -12.29 -16.15
C PRO A 214 -12.98 -11.97 -14.83
N GLU A 215 -12.73 -12.76 -13.78
CA GLU A 215 -13.32 -12.58 -12.44
C GLU A 215 -12.57 -11.55 -11.59
N ASN A 216 -11.40 -11.09 -12.04
CA ASN A 216 -10.65 -10.04 -11.35
C ASN A 216 -11.23 -8.65 -11.64
N LEU A 217 -12.28 -8.32 -10.90
CA LEU A 217 -12.98 -7.04 -11.04
C LEU A 217 -12.06 -5.85 -10.72
N TYR A 218 -11.05 -6.03 -9.88
CA TYR A 218 -10.05 -4.99 -9.60
C TYR A 218 -9.29 -4.60 -10.87
N LEU A 219 -8.78 -5.59 -11.62
CA LEU A 219 -8.14 -5.37 -12.93
C LEU A 219 -9.13 -4.79 -13.94
N ALA A 220 -10.36 -5.31 -13.99
CA ALA A 220 -11.38 -4.82 -14.91
C ALA A 220 -11.68 -3.33 -14.73
N VAL A 221 -11.75 -2.86 -13.47
CA VAL A 221 -11.96 -1.44 -13.15
C VAL A 221 -10.77 -0.58 -13.59
N HIS A 222 -9.54 -1.01 -13.32
CA HIS A 222 -8.36 -0.27 -13.75
C HIS A 222 -8.26 -0.21 -15.28
N TYR A 223 -8.58 -1.29 -15.97
CA TYR A 223 -8.65 -1.31 -17.44
C TYR A 223 -9.66 -0.28 -17.96
N LEU A 224 -10.87 -0.27 -17.41
CA LEU A 224 -11.90 0.69 -17.80
C LEU A 224 -11.48 2.14 -17.50
N GLU A 225 -10.76 2.40 -16.41
CA GLU A 225 -10.21 3.72 -16.10
C GLU A 225 -9.16 4.17 -17.14
N GLN A 226 -8.30 3.27 -17.63
CA GLN A 226 -7.37 3.62 -18.70
C GLN A 226 -8.09 3.89 -20.04
N CYS A 227 -9.13 3.11 -20.36
CA CYS A 227 -9.99 3.37 -21.51
C CYS A 227 -10.67 4.75 -21.42
N ALA A 228 -11.16 5.12 -20.24
CA ALA A 228 -11.79 6.40 -19.97
C ALA A 228 -10.86 7.60 -20.22
N LYS A 229 -9.56 7.49 -19.86
CA LYS A 229 -8.55 8.53 -20.15
C LYS A 229 -8.34 8.75 -21.64
N LYS A 230 -8.54 7.72 -22.47
CA LYS A 230 -8.52 7.82 -23.94
C LYS A 230 -9.82 8.37 -24.54
N ARG A 231 -10.66 9.01 -23.71
CA ARG A 231 -11.95 9.63 -24.07
C ARG A 231 -12.97 8.67 -24.69
N GLN A 232 -12.91 7.39 -24.32
CA GLN A 232 -13.96 6.43 -24.66
C GLN A 232 -15.20 6.66 -23.77
N LYS A 233 -16.39 6.40 -24.31
CA LYS A 233 -17.65 6.47 -23.54
C LYS A 233 -17.77 5.22 -22.68
N ILE A 234 -17.48 5.33 -21.39
CA ILE A 234 -17.40 4.21 -20.46
C ILE A 234 -18.58 4.11 -19.46
N LYS A 235 -19.58 5.00 -19.57
CA LYS A 235 -20.61 5.19 -18.53
C LYS A 235 -21.44 3.93 -18.26
N GLU A 236 -21.95 3.28 -19.31
CA GLU A 236 -22.76 2.06 -19.14
C GLU A 236 -21.92 0.88 -18.66
N GLU A 237 -20.73 0.68 -19.24
CA GLU A 237 -19.77 -0.33 -18.79
C GLU A 237 -19.39 -0.15 -17.31
N ALA A 238 -19.21 1.10 -16.85
CA ALA A 238 -18.88 1.40 -15.46
C ALA A 238 -20.02 1.04 -14.51
N ARG A 239 -21.28 1.28 -14.90
CA ARG A 239 -22.47 0.91 -14.12
C ARG A 239 -22.69 -0.60 -14.09
N GLU A 240 -22.44 -1.29 -15.19
CA GLU A 240 -22.45 -2.76 -15.23
C GLU A 240 -21.39 -3.33 -14.30
N LEU A 241 -20.17 -2.79 -14.35
CA LEU A 241 -19.07 -3.21 -13.50
C LEU A 241 -19.34 -2.90 -12.03
N ALA A 242 -19.99 -1.77 -11.72
CA ALA A 242 -20.40 -1.43 -10.36
C ALA A 242 -21.32 -2.50 -9.76
N ARG A 243 -22.31 -2.98 -10.52
CA ARG A 243 -23.21 -4.06 -10.07
C ARG A 243 -22.46 -5.35 -9.74
N LYS A 244 -21.39 -5.67 -10.48
CA LYS A 244 -20.56 -6.86 -10.20
C LYS A 244 -19.69 -6.65 -8.96
N VAL A 245 -18.98 -5.52 -8.90
CA VAL A 245 -18.07 -5.19 -7.80
C VAL A 245 -18.78 -5.15 -6.44
N LEU A 246 -19.98 -4.55 -6.39
CA LEU A 246 -20.74 -4.41 -5.15
C LEU A 246 -21.47 -5.69 -4.70
N ARG A 247 -21.58 -6.70 -5.58
CA ARG A 247 -22.09 -8.04 -5.19
C ARG A 247 -21.02 -8.92 -4.55
N ASN A 248 -19.74 -8.65 -4.81
CA ASN A 248 -18.65 -9.40 -4.22
C ASN A 248 -18.42 -8.96 -2.77
N PRO A 249 -17.87 -9.86 -1.93
CA PRO A 249 -17.47 -9.51 -0.57
C PRO A 249 -16.63 -8.24 -0.51
N VAL A 250 -16.93 -7.41 0.49
CA VAL A 250 -16.28 -6.12 0.69
C VAL A 250 -14.81 -6.34 1.03
N SER A 251 -13.92 -5.76 0.21
CA SER A 251 -12.50 -5.72 0.54
C SER A 251 -11.77 -4.66 -0.27
N SER A 252 -10.52 -4.39 0.12
CA SER A 252 -9.62 -3.56 -0.65
C SER A 252 -9.17 -4.21 -1.97
N TYR A 253 -9.40 -5.51 -2.13
CA TYR A 253 -9.13 -6.26 -3.36
C TYR A 253 -10.35 -6.40 -4.28
N SER A 254 -11.57 -6.11 -3.82
CA SER A 254 -12.78 -6.24 -4.64
C SER A 254 -12.91 -5.18 -5.74
N GLY A 255 -12.10 -4.12 -5.71
CA GLY A 255 -12.10 -3.06 -6.72
C GLY A 255 -13.01 -1.88 -6.40
N ILE A 256 -13.67 -1.86 -5.23
CA ILE A 256 -14.58 -0.77 -4.81
C ILE A 256 -13.90 0.59 -4.88
N ARG A 257 -12.73 0.76 -4.27
CA ARG A 257 -12.04 2.06 -4.24
C ARG A 257 -11.61 2.55 -5.63
N PRO A 258 -10.98 1.71 -6.49
CA PRO A 258 -10.80 2.04 -7.91
C PRO A 258 -12.10 2.41 -8.63
N LEU A 259 -13.20 1.70 -8.37
CA LEU A 259 -14.49 1.93 -9.02
C LEU A 259 -15.03 3.32 -8.66
N LEU A 260 -15.04 3.64 -7.37
CA LEU A 260 -15.46 4.96 -6.90
C LEU A 260 -14.60 6.07 -7.51
N ARG A 261 -13.29 5.85 -7.63
CA ARG A 261 -12.39 6.79 -8.32
C ARG A 261 -12.75 6.95 -9.80
N LEU A 262 -13.06 5.86 -10.51
CA LEU A 262 -13.52 5.88 -11.90
C LEU A 262 -14.77 6.75 -12.04
N PHE A 263 -15.77 6.55 -11.18
CA PHE A 263 -16.99 7.34 -11.19
C PHE A 263 -16.72 8.83 -10.91
N ILE A 264 -15.94 9.15 -9.88
CA ILE A 264 -15.55 10.52 -9.50
C ILE A 264 -14.84 11.27 -10.63
N ASN A 265 -14.08 10.57 -11.48
CA ASN A 265 -13.26 11.19 -12.51
C ASN A 265 -13.92 11.21 -13.89
N HIS A 266 -14.78 10.24 -14.19
CA HIS A 266 -15.24 9.99 -15.56
C HIS A 266 -16.75 9.79 -15.71
N VAL A 267 -17.51 9.71 -14.60
CA VAL A 267 -18.98 9.48 -14.65
C VAL A 267 -19.75 10.55 -13.87
N SER A 268 -19.75 10.46 -12.54
CA SER A 268 -20.42 11.39 -11.62
C SER A 268 -19.94 11.16 -10.19
N ILE A 269 -19.63 12.25 -9.48
CA ILE A 269 -19.27 12.19 -8.05
C ILE A 269 -20.48 11.77 -7.21
N ASP A 270 -21.69 12.23 -7.57
CA ASP A 270 -22.93 11.89 -6.87
C ASP A 270 -23.28 10.41 -7.01
N GLU A 271 -23.10 9.83 -8.21
CA GLU A 271 -23.27 8.36 -8.37
C GLU A 271 -22.23 7.60 -7.55
N ALA A 272 -20.98 8.08 -7.45
CA ALA A 272 -19.98 7.43 -6.60
C ALA A 272 -20.38 7.44 -5.12
N ILE A 273 -20.95 8.55 -4.63
CA ILE A 273 -21.45 8.64 -3.25
C ILE A 273 -22.64 7.72 -3.06
N ALA A 274 -23.62 7.73 -3.98
CA ALA A 274 -24.79 6.86 -3.90
C ALA A 274 -24.40 5.37 -3.84
N LEU A 275 -23.47 4.93 -4.71
CA LEU A 275 -22.96 3.56 -4.70
C LEU A 275 -22.27 3.20 -3.38
N ALA A 276 -21.49 4.12 -2.81
CA ALA A 276 -20.78 3.89 -1.55
C ALA A 276 -21.74 3.90 -0.33
N GLU A 277 -22.75 4.77 -0.30
CA GLU A 277 -23.79 4.78 0.73
C GLU A 277 -24.68 3.52 0.64
N GLU A 278 -25.05 3.07 -0.57
CA GLU A 278 -25.81 1.82 -0.77
C GLU A 278 -25.03 0.59 -0.24
N ALA A 279 -23.75 0.49 -0.61
CA ALA A 279 -22.89 -0.58 -0.12
C ALA A 279 -22.75 -0.54 1.41
N LEU A 280 -22.55 0.66 1.98
CA LEU A 280 -22.43 0.84 3.43
C LEU A 280 -23.75 0.54 4.15
N GLY A 281 -24.89 0.87 3.55
CA GLY A 281 -26.21 0.51 4.10
C GLY A 281 -26.44 -1.01 4.16
N THR A 282 -25.84 -1.76 3.22
CA THR A 282 -25.87 -3.23 3.22
C THR A 282 -24.88 -3.83 4.23
N HIS A 283 -23.72 -3.18 4.42
CA HIS A 283 -22.65 -3.64 5.29
C HIS A 283 -22.18 -2.53 6.25
N PRO A 284 -22.97 -2.14 7.25
CA PRO A 284 -22.73 -0.95 8.08
C PRO A 284 -21.47 -1.05 8.96
N GLU A 285 -21.04 -2.28 9.29
CA GLU A 285 -19.85 -2.53 10.11
C GLU A 285 -18.53 -2.45 9.33
N GLU A 286 -18.60 -2.42 7.99
CA GLU A 286 -17.40 -2.47 7.14
C GLU A 286 -16.63 -1.15 7.15
N ARG A 287 -15.59 -1.09 7.99
CA ARG A 287 -14.71 0.10 8.11
C ARG A 287 -14.08 0.53 6.78
N TYR A 288 -13.83 -0.42 5.88
CA TYR A 288 -13.26 -0.12 4.57
C TYR A 288 -14.24 0.66 3.68
N LEU A 289 -15.54 0.37 3.76
CA LEU A 289 -16.58 1.13 3.05
C LEU A 289 -16.70 2.56 3.61
N LYS A 290 -16.63 2.73 4.93
CA LYS A 290 -16.58 4.06 5.56
C LYS A 290 -15.40 4.88 5.04
N SER A 291 -14.22 4.26 4.95
CA SER A 291 -13.02 4.85 4.35
C SER A 291 -13.19 5.17 2.85
N CYS A 292 -13.96 4.36 2.12
CA CYS A 292 -14.33 4.57 0.72
C CYS A 292 -15.26 5.76 0.52
N LEU A 293 -16.33 5.83 1.29
CA LEU A 293 -17.29 6.92 1.25
C LEU A 293 -16.65 8.26 1.69
N ALA A 294 -15.79 8.25 2.72
CA ALA A 294 -15.05 9.44 3.16
C ALA A 294 -14.19 10.04 2.04
N TYR A 295 -13.68 9.20 1.14
CA TYR A 295 -12.93 9.63 -0.03
C TYR A 295 -13.81 10.22 -1.13
N CYS A 296 -15.01 9.67 -1.35
CA CYS A 296 -15.97 10.28 -2.28
C CYS A 296 -16.32 11.69 -1.83
N TYR A 297 -16.68 11.87 -0.56
CA TYR A 297 -16.96 13.18 0.01
C TYR A 297 -15.77 14.13 -0.06
N LYS A 298 -14.55 13.66 0.24
CA LYS A 298 -13.33 14.47 0.07
C LYS A 298 -13.23 15.05 -1.34
N TRP A 299 -13.50 14.26 -2.37
CA TRP A 299 -13.44 14.74 -3.76
C TRP A 299 -14.61 15.64 -4.14
N LYS A 300 -15.82 15.38 -3.62
CA LYS A 300 -16.97 16.27 -3.78
C LYS A 300 -16.67 17.67 -3.26
N ILE A 301 -16.18 17.76 -2.02
CA ILE A 301 -15.85 19.03 -1.37
C ILE A 301 -14.68 19.75 -2.07
N PHE A 302 -13.79 19.00 -2.73
CA PHE A 302 -12.66 19.58 -3.46
C PHE A 302 -13.03 20.08 -4.87
N LYS A 303 -13.92 19.38 -5.59
CA LYS A 303 -14.25 19.66 -6.99
C LYS A 303 -15.51 20.51 -7.17
N GLU A 304 -16.43 20.49 -6.21
CA GLU A 304 -17.74 21.11 -6.29
C GLU A 304 -17.98 22.06 -5.10
N SER A 305 -19.11 22.76 -5.11
CA SER A 305 -19.62 23.52 -3.98
C SER A 305 -20.63 22.66 -3.21
N PRO A 306 -20.20 21.93 -2.16
CA PRO A 306 -21.06 21.03 -1.41
C PRO A 306 -22.10 21.79 -0.58
N LYS A 307 -23.21 21.15 -0.27
CA LYS A 307 -24.19 21.62 0.72
C LYS A 307 -23.64 21.43 2.14
N GLN A 308 -24.16 22.21 3.09
CA GLN A 308 -23.79 22.10 4.50
C GLN A 308 -23.92 20.66 5.03
N SER A 309 -25.03 19.98 4.73
CA SER A 309 -25.27 18.59 5.13
C SER A 309 -24.23 17.59 4.58
N GLU A 310 -23.65 17.87 3.41
CA GLU A 310 -22.61 17.03 2.81
C GLU A 310 -21.26 17.26 3.49
N ILE A 311 -20.97 18.49 3.91
CA ILE A 311 -19.78 18.81 4.71
C ILE A 311 -19.89 18.14 6.08
N ASP A 312 -21.04 18.23 6.73
CA ASP A 312 -21.29 17.61 8.04
C ASP A 312 -21.15 16.08 7.97
N ARG A 313 -21.74 15.45 6.94
CA ARG A 313 -21.60 14.02 6.69
C ARG A 313 -20.14 13.63 6.44
N ALA A 314 -19.40 14.44 5.68
CA ALA A 314 -17.98 14.20 5.41
C ALA A 314 -17.12 14.29 6.69
N ILE A 315 -17.40 15.26 7.56
CA ILE A 315 -16.70 15.44 8.84
C ILE A 315 -16.95 14.24 9.75
N SER A 316 -18.23 13.92 10.01
CA SER A 316 -18.62 12.79 10.86
C SER A 316 -17.98 11.48 10.40
N LEU A 317 -18.02 11.21 9.10
CA LEU A 317 -17.42 10.00 8.55
C LEU A 317 -15.89 9.99 8.63
N ASN A 318 -15.22 11.14 8.46
CA ASN A 318 -13.78 11.20 8.63
C ASN A 318 -13.35 11.01 10.09
N GLU A 319 -14.14 11.49 11.06
CA GLU A 319 -13.92 11.24 12.49
C GLU A 319 -14.01 9.75 12.79
N GLU A 320 -15.10 9.10 12.37
CA GLU A 320 -15.29 7.66 12.54
C GLU A 320 -14.16 6.84 11.90
N VAL A 321 -13.76 7.19 10.67
CA VAL A 321 -12.64 6.51 10.00
C VAL A 321 -11.30 6.80 10.68
N ILE A 322 -11.12 7.95 11.33
CA ILE A 322 -9.91 8.22 12.11
C ILE A 322 -9.81 7.25 13.30
N ASP A 323 -10.94 7.03 13.97
CA ASP A 323 -11.02 6.15 15.14
C ASP A 323 -10.85 4.67 14.76
N LEU A 324 -11.42 4.25 13.63
CA LEU A 324 -11.28 2.89 13.10
C LEU A 324 -9.87 2.57 12.58
N TYR A 325 -9.04 3.59 12.31
CA TYR A 325 -7.69 3.44 11.74
C TYR A 325 -6.65 4.26 12.54
N PRO A 326 -6.41 3.94 13.83
CA PRO A 326 -5.67 4.81 14.75
C PRO A 326 -4.23 5.09 14.30
N HIS A 327 -3.61 4.18 13.53
CA HIS A 327 -2.22 4.31 13.09
C HIS A 327 -2.06 4.68 11.61
N SER A 328 -3.11 4.52 10.81
CA SER A 328 -3.12 4.80 9.37
C SER A 328 -3.85 6.10 8.99
N SER A 329 -4.42 6.80 9.97
CA SER A 329 -5.25 7.98 9.74
C SER A 329 -4.52 9.31 9.77
N PHE A 330 -3.19 9.34 9.79
CA PHE A 330 -2.44 10.61 9.84
C PHE A 330 -2.81 11.57 8.67
N ALA A 331 -2.83 11.05 7.44
CA ALA A 331 -3.28 11.82 6.28
C ALA A 331 -4.77 12.21 6.34
N LYS A 332 -5.59 11.39 7.01
CA LYS A 332 -7.03 11.66 7.20
C LYS A 332 -7.25 12.77 8.22
N LYS A 333 -6.49 12.84 9.32
CA LYS A 333 -6.52 13.95 10.28
C LYS A 333 -6.26 15.30 9.61
N MET A 334 -5.31 15.36 8.68
CA MET A 334 -5.08 16.58 7.88
C MET A 334 -6.21 16.89 6.90
N ASN A 335 -6.86 15.88 6.31
CA ASN A 335 -8.04 16.11 5.49
C ASN A 335 -9.19 16.64 6.36
N LEU A 336 -9.42 16.07 7.54
CA LEU A 336 -10.44 16.51 8.49
C LEU A 336 -10.22 17.96 8.92
N ALA A 337 -8.99 18.36 9.23
CA ALA A 337 -8.67 19.77 9.50
C ALA A 337 -9.08 20.69 8.33
N LYS A 338 -8.84 20.26 7.07
CA LYS A 338 -9.29 21.02 5.89
C LYS A 338 -10.80 21.03 5.70
N LEU A 339 -11.50 19.97 6.10
CA LEU A 339 -12.96 19.93 6.07
C LEU A 339 -13.54 20.93 7.07
N TYR A 340 -12.98 21.01 8.27
CA TYR A 340 -13.38 22.01 9.26
C TYR A 340 -13.24 23.45 8.74
N LEU A 341 -12.24 23.74 7.91
CA LEU A 341 -12.08 25.07 7.30
C LEU A 341 -13.16 25.43 6.27
N LYS A 342 -14.04 24.49 5.91
CA LYS A 342 -15.21 24.76 5.07
C LYS A 342 -16.42 25.22 5.87
N LEU A 343 -16.36 25.15 7.20
CA LEU A 343 -17.38 25.70 8.10
C LEU A 343 -16.94 27.07 8.59
N ASP A 344 -17.86 28.03 8.63
CA ASP A 344 -17.55 29.43 8.95
C ASP A 344 -16.91 29.60 10.35
N ASP A 345 -17.34 28.81 11.34
CA ASP A 345 -16.92 28.94 12.75
C ASP A 345 -15.89 27.88 13.22
N CYS A 346 -15.31 27.09 12.32
CA CYS A 346 -14.41 25.98 12.72
C CYS A 346 -12.92 26.23 12.41
N ARG A 347 -12.53 27.48 12.17
CA ARG A 347 -11.12 27.83 11.91
C ARG A 347 -10.21 27.50 13.08
N ASP A 348 -10.65 27.78 14.30
CA ASP A 348 -9.87 27.52 15.51
C ASP A 348 -9.73 26.01 15.78
N LYS A 349 -10.76 25.22 15.45
CA LYS A 349 -10.71 23.76 15.54
C LYS A 349 -9.66 23.18 14.59
N ALA A 350 -9.62 23.65 13.35
CA ALA A 350 -8.60 23.24 12.39
C ALA A 350 -7.18 23.62 12.84
N GLU A 351 -7.00 24.81 13.45
CA GLU A 351 -5.72 25.23 14.02
C GLU A 351 -5.29 24.34 15.18
N GLN A 352 -6.20 24.06 16.12
CA GLN A 352 -5.95 23.16 17.24
C GLN A 352 -5.49 21.77 16.76
N MET A 353 -6.13 21.24 15.72
CA MET A 353 -5.71 19.98 15.10
C MET A 353 -4.29 20.05 14.52
N TYR A 354 -3.96 21.10 13.76
CA TYR A 354 -2.61 21.26 13.23
C TYR A 354 -1.57 21.38 14.34
N GLN A 355 -1.85 22.17 15.38
CA GLN A 355 -0.96 22.33 16.54
C GLN A 355 -0.75 21.01 17.28
N GLU A 356 -1.80 20.21 17.49
CA GLU A 356 -1.65 18.87 18.09
C GLU A 356 -0.79 17.95 17.23
N LEU A 357 -0.95 18.01 15.90
CA LEU A 357 -0.15 17.20 14.97
C LEU A 357 1.32 17.63 14.96
N LEU A 358 1.61 18.93 15.07
CA LEU A 358 2.96 19.51 15.08
C LEU A 358 3.76 19.20 16.36
N ARG A 359 3.09 19.02 17.50
CA ARG A 359 3.74 18.72 18.80
C ARG A 359 4.40 17.34 18.87
N ARG A 360 3.98 16.40 18.02
CA ARG A 360 4.47 15.02 18.07
C ARG A 360 5.57 14.82 17.04
N ASP A 361 6.66 14.17 17.46
CA ASP A 361 7.69 13.74 16.52
C ASP A 361 7.14 12.65 15.58
N ARG A 362 7.59 12.66 14.32
CA ARG A 362 7.05 11.82 13.24
C ARG A 362 8.15 11.37 12.29
N GLU A 363 7.85 10.33 11.52
CA GLU A 363 8.69 9.90 10.41
C GLU A 363 8.91 11.04 9.39
N PRO A 364 10.09 11.11 8.74
CA PRO A 364 10.41 12.17 7.77
C PRO A 364 9.33 12.42 6.70
N ALA A 365 8.73 11.35 6.16
CA ALA A 365 7.66 11.45 5.16
C ALA A 365 6.39 12.13 5.70
N ASP A 366 5.99 11.78 6.92
CA ASP A 366 4.83 12.35 7.59
C ASP A 366 5.09 13.81 7.98
N LYS A 367 6.29 14.14 8.46
CA LYS A 367 6.70 15.52 8.76
C LYS A 367 6.61 16.40 7.52
N GLN A 368 7.20 15.98 6.41
CA GLN A 368 7.12 16.73 5.15
C GLN A 368 5.67 16.97 4.72
N MET A 369 4.82 15.94 4.82
CA MET A 369 3.40 16.07 4.51
C MET A 369 2.71 17.07 5.45
N LEU A 370 2.95 16.98 6.77
CA LEU A 370 2.35 17.87 7.76
C LEU A 370 2.76 19.33 7.55
N TYR A 371 4.07 19.60 7.49
CA TYR A 371 4.59 20.95 7.30
C TYR A 371 4.11 21.55 5.97
N TYR A 372 4.05 20.76 4.90
CA TYR A 372 3.49 21.22 3.63
C TYR A 372 2.00 21.58 3.74
N ASN A 373 1.21 20.75 4.41
CA ASN A 373 -0.21 21.03 4.60
C ASN A 373 -0.44 22.24 5.50
N TYR A 374 0.37 22.41 6.55
CA TYR A 374 0.31 23.55 7.45
C TYR A 374 0.76 24.85 6.78
N ALA A 375 1.82 24.83 5.96
CA ALA A 375 2.22 25.96 5.12
C ALA A 375 1.06 26.45 4.24
N ASN A 376 0.39 25.53 3.54
CA ASN A 376 -0.78 25.88 2.73
C ASN A 376 -1.93 26.44 3.58
N TYR A 377 -2.14 25.90 4.78
CA TYR A 377 -3.13 26.44 5.71
C TYR A 377 -2.82 27.89 6.09
N LEU A 378 -1.58 28.18 6.50
CA LEU A 378 -1.10 29.52 6.85
C LEU A 378 -1.30 30.51 5.69
N HIS A 379 -0.89 30.12 4.49
CA HIS A 379 -1.02 30.97 3.31
C HIS A 379 -2.48 31.25 2.93
N PHE A 380 -3.29 30.20 2.75
CA PHE A 380 -4.64 30.37 2.20
C PHE A 380 -5.66 30.87 3.22
N TYR A 381 -5.55 30.46 4.48
CA TYR A 381 -6.59 30.70 5.49
C TYR A 381 -6.18 31.71 6.56
N ARG A 382 -4.89 31.74 6.97
CA ARG A 382 -4.38 32.76 7.91
C ARG A 382 -3.86 34.01 7.20
N LYS A 383 -3.64 33.94 5.89
CA LYS A 383 -2.99 35.00 5.09
C LYS A 383 -1.59 35.35 5.58
N ASP A 384 -0.93 34.38 6.22
CA ASP A 384 0.43 34.52 6.74
C ASP A 384 1.41 33.89 5.75
N SER A 385 1.83 34.71 4.78
CA SER A 385 2.74 34.29 3.72
C SER A 385 4.16 34.04 4.22
N GLU A 386 4.63 34.79 5.22
CA GLU A 386 5.98 34.61 5.76
C GLU A 386 6.09 33.27 6.50
N ALA A 387 5.19 33.00 7.45
CA ALA A 387 5.21 31.74 8.19
C ALA A 387 5.01 30.54 7.26
N SER A 388 4.15 30.67 6.25
CA SER A 388 4.00 29.65 5.20
C SER A 388 5.32 29.32 4.51
N LEU A 389 6.09 30.33 4.11
CA LEU A 389 7.38 30.13 3.43
C LEU A 389 8.41 29.50 4.37
N ARG A 390 8.43 29.88 5.65
CA ARG A 390 9.28 29.22 6.66
C ARG A 390 8.96 27.73 6.78
N TYR A 391 7.68 27.34 6.83
CA TYR A 391 7.32 25.93 6.83
C TYR A 391 7.68 25.21 5.52
N HIS A 392 7.64 25.87 4.36
CA HIS A 392 8.16 25.29 3.13
C HIS A 392 9.68 25.04 3.18
N MET A 393 10.45 25.89 3.86
CA MET A 393 11.87 25.63 4.13
C MET A 393 12.02 24.40 5.04
N GLU A 394 11.22 24.27 6.10
CA GLU A 394 11.22 23.08 6.97
C GLU A 394 10.88 21.78 6.21
N VAL A 395 9.96 21.83 5.25
CA VAL A 395 9.70 20.67 4.36
C VAL A 395 10.94 20.32 3.54
N ALA A 396 11.60 21.33 2.96
CA ALA A 396 12.74 21.14 2.07
C ALA A 396 14.01 20.67 2.80
N LYS A 397 14.20 21.09 4.07
CA LYS A 397 15.29 20.69 4.97
C LYS A 397 15.34 19.18 5.19
N ILE A 398 14.20 18.50 5.20
CA ILE A 398 14.14 17.05 5.37
C ILE A 398 14.65 16.39 4.07
N PRO A 399 15.76 15.62 4.10
CA PRO A 399 16.43 15.08 2.90
C PRO A 399 15.73 13.82 2.36
N LEU A 400 14.40 13.79 2.39
CA LEU A 400 13.59 12.73 1.80
C LEU A 400 13.02 13.21 0.47
N GLN A 401 13.30 12.48 -0.61
CA GLN A 401 12.70 12.79 -1.91
C GLN A 401 11.21 12.48 -1.89
N SER A 402 10.38 13.52 -1.99
CA SER A 402 8.93 13.40 -2.00
C SER A 402 8.30 14.48 -2.86
N ILE A 403 7.05 14.25 -3.26
CA ILE A 403 6.24 15.26 -3.95
C ILE A 403 6.08 16.55 -3.13
N PHE A 404 6.06 16.44 -1.80
CA PHE A 404 5.93 17.58 -0.89
C PHE A 404 7.21 18.41 -0.85
N ARG A 405 8.38 17.74 -0.81
CA ARG A 405 9.69 18.39 -0.94
C ARG A 405 9.82 19.13 -2.25
N LYS A 406 9.55 18.45 -3.38
CA LYS A 406 9.61 19.04 -4.72
C LYS A 406 8.69 20.26 -4.85
N LYS A 407 7.43 20.15 -4.39
CA LYS A 407 6.48 21.27 -4.42
C LYS A 407 6.92 22.44 -3.54
N SER A 408 7.44 22.17 -2.34
CA SER A 408 7.93 23.22 -1.45
C SER A 408 9.12 23.98 -2.03
N ILE A 409 10.10 23.26 -2.60
CA ILE A 409 11.23 23.89 -3.31
C ILE A 409 10.73 24.76 -4.47
N THR A 410 9.77 24.27 -5.26
CA THR A 410 9.17 25.07 -6.34
C THR A 410 8.47 26.33 -5.80
N THR A 411 7.74 26.22 -4.69
CA THR A 411 7.10 27.38 -4.05
C THR A 411 8.14 28.40 -3.56
N LEU A 412 9.22 27.93 -2.92
CA LEU A 412 10.32 28.80 -2.45
C LEU A 412 10.98 29.54 -3.61
N LYS A 413 11.36 28.84 -4.67
CA LYS A 413 11.95 29.43 -5.89
C LYS A 413 11.08 30.52 -6.51
N LYS A 414 9.75 30.36 -6.48
CA LYS A 414 8.81 31.36 -7.00
C LYS A 414 8.71 32.63 -6.14
N ASN A 415 9.05 32.55 -4.86
CA ASN A 415 8.86 33.64 -3.90
C ASN A 415 10.16 34.28 -3.42
N GLN A 416 11.33 33.76 -3.83
CA GLN A 416 12.64 34.27 -3.40
C GLN A 416 12.90 35.75 -3.78
N ASN A 417 12.25 36.25 -4.85
CA ASN A 417 12.43 37.64 -5.31
C ASN A 417 11.31 38.60 -4.87
N THR A 418 10.22 38.08 -4.30
CA THR A 418 8.99 38.86 -4.02
C THR A 418 8.60 38.85 -2.55
N SER A 419 9.18 37.97 -1.74
CA SER A 419 8.90 37.84 -0.31
C SER A 419 9.81 38.72 0.54
N PRO A 420 9.34 39.24 1.69
CA PRO A 420 10.19 39.91 2.68
C PRO A 420 11.38 39.07 3.16
N ILE A 421 11.24 37.73 3.18
CA ILE A 421 12.31 36.79 3.55
C ILE A 421 13.06 36.23 2.33
N GLY A 422 13.00 36.92 1.18
CA GLY A 422 13.53 36.46 -0.09
C GLY A 422 15.02 36.09 -0.07
N ARG A 423 15.85 36.92 0.57
CA ARG A 423 17.29 36.67 0.74
C ARG A 423 17.57 35.40 1.55
N GLU A 424 16.83 35.18 2.63
CA GLU A 424 16.93 33.95 3.45
C GLU A 424 16.58 32.71 2.63
N ILE A 425 15.55 32.81 1.77
CA ILE A 425 15.16 31.72 0.86
C ILE A 425 16.26 31.42 -0.15
N GLU A 426 16.88 32.45 -0.75
CA GLU A 426 17.96 32.29 -1.72
C GLU A 426 19.17 31.59 -1.10
N GLU A 427 19.63 32.06 0.06
CA GLU A 427 20.73 31.46 0.82
C GLU A 427 20.42 30.00 1.18
N PHE A 428 19.19 29.73 1.64
CA PHE A 428 18.74 28.39 1.97
C PHE A 428 18.71 27.44 0.76
N LEU A 429 18.24 27.92 -0.40
CA LEU A 429 18.21 27.13 -1.64
C LEU A 429 19.62 26.82 -2.15
N ALA A 430 20.61 27.69 -1.90
CA ALA A 430 22.00 27.47 -2.30
C ALA A 430 22.70 26.37 -1.50
N ILE A 431 22.32 26.17 -0.23
CA ILE A 431 22.93 25.15 0.66
C ILE A 431 22.13 23.85 0.74
N LEU A 432 20.98 23.77 0.07
CA LEU A 432 20.14 22.58 0.07
C LEU A 432 20.88 21.43 -0.64
N PRO A 433 21.03 20.24 -0.02
CA PRO A 433 21.65 19.11 -0.68
C PRO A 433 20.95 18.80 -2.01
N GLU A 434 21.75 18.68 -3.07
CA GLU A 434 21.29 18.26 -4.39
C GLU A 434 20.68 16.85 -4.33
N PRO A 435 19.73 16.54 -5.24
CA PRO A 435 18.84 15.38 -5.11
C PRO A 435 19.49 14.01 -4.98
#